data_AF-A0A127ZBB4-F1
#
_entry.id   AF-A0A127ZBB4-F1
#
_cell.length_a   1.000
_cell.length_b   1.000
_cell.length_c   1.000
_cell.angle_alpha   90.00
_cell.angle_beta   90.00
_cell.angle_gamma   90.00
#
_symmetry.space_group_name_H-M   'P 1'
#
loop_
_entity.id
_entity.type
_entity.pdbx_description
1 polymer ?
#
loop_
_entity_poly.entity_id
_entity_poly.type
_entity_poly.pdbx_seq_one_letter_code
_entity_poly.pdbx_strand_id
1 'polypeptide(L)'
;MVMFKLSLLISALLALGAVMPTVHAGNLVEIDTSDDPVTKRPKFAKIACVIKSTSCMSTNHYLSQDYGPQLKLTTCHHDSILKNWWNRITTGSGNGMFVNTFYVTACSYDDKTQKNDCSPKGLVSSAVRDMLDDVINTKSECNAYIDCNSVEEVDKKCFPKDGNASKEGEPAKDSKKEGEPAKDSKKDDDHHQ
;
A
#
# COMPACT_ATOMS: atom_id res chain seq x y z
N MET A 1 16.09 65.36 -10.89
CA MET A 1 17.52 65.56 -10.56
C MET A 1 18.07 64.20 -10.15
N VAL A 2 19.22 63.82 -10.72
CA VAL A 2 20.09 62.67 -10.43
C VAL A 2 19.63 61.27 -10.95
N MET A 3 20.13 60.96 -12.15
CA MET A 3 20.54 59.62 -12.60
C MET A 3 21.64 59.07 -11.69
N PHE A 4 21.81 57.74 -11.56
CA PHE A 4 23.06 57.06 -12.00
C PHE A 4 23.11 55.55 -11.66
N LYS A 5 23.41 54.78 -12.73
CA LYS A 5 24.44 53.73 -12.89
C LYS A 5 24.32 52.35 -12.22
N LEU A 6 24.22 51.37 -13.14
CA LEU A 6 25.08 50.19 -13.32
C LEU A 6 25.83 49.64 -12.10
N SER A 7 25.63 48.34 -11.85
CA SER A 7 26.76 47.42 -11.70
C SER A 7 26.41 46.04 -12.25
N LEU A 8 26.84 45.84 -13.50
CA LEU A 8 27.28 44.54 -14.02
C LEU A 8 28.51 44.13 -13.21
N LEU A 9 28.48 42.96 -12.58
CA LEU A 9 29.69 42.22 -12.27
C LEU A 9 29.60 40.81 -12.85
N ILE A 10 30.48 40.62 -13.82
CA ILE A 10 30.89 39.41 -14.52
C ILE A 10 31.80 38.62 -13.57
N SER A 11 31.69 37.29 -13.48
CA SER A 11 32.81 36.36 -13.75
C SER A 11 32.52 34.91 -13.37
N ALA A 12 33.03 34.06 -14.27
CA ALA A 12 32.92 32.62 -14.39
C ALA A 12 33.58 31.81 -13.27
N LEU A 13 33.20 30.54 -13.17
CA LEU A 13 34.16 29.44 -12.97
C LEU A 13 33.61 28.13 -13.54
N LEU A 14 34.43 27.54 -14.43
CA LEU A 14 34.25 26.23 -15.03
C LEU A 14 34.48 25.12 -14.00
N ALA A 15 33.66 24.07 -14.07
CA ALA A 15 34.12 22.70 -13.85
C ALA A 15 33.21 21.74 -14.63
N LEU A 16 33.61 21.43 -15.86
CA LEU A 16 33.14 20.24 -16.58
C LEU A 16 33.74 19.02 -15.89
N GLY A 17 33.14 18.61 -14.77
CA GLY A 17 33.35 17.29 -14.20
C GLY A 17 32.53 16.31 -15.03
N ALA A 18 33.18 15.64 -15.99
CA ALA A 18 32.61 14.49 -16.67
C ALA A 18 32.44 13.35 -15.66
N VAL A 19 31.30 13.33 -14.97
CA VAL A 19 30.83 12.14 -14.26
C VAL A 19 30.48 11.12 -15.32
N MET A 20 31.41 10.19 -15.57
CA MET A 20 31.08 8.98 -16.31
C MET A 20 30.04 8.21 -15.50
N PRO A 21 28.82 7.98 -16.02
CA PRO A 21 27.98 6.97 -15.42
C PRO A 21 28.70 5.64 -15.62
N THR A 22 29.18 5.06 -14.53
CA THR A 22 29.55 3.66 -14.47
C THR A 22 28.27 2.89 -14.82
N VAL A 23 28.19 2.44 -16.07
CA VAL A 23 27.17 1.48 -16.50
C VAL A 23 27.47 0.18 -15.76
N HIS A 24 26.96 0.08 -14.54
CA HIS A 24 26.68 -1.21 -13.96
C HIS A 24 25.61 -1.84 -14.86
N ALA A 25 26.06 -2.72 -15.75
CA ALA A 25 25.21 -3.74 -16.36
C ALA A 25 24.84 -4.77 -15.28
N GLY A 26 24.21 -4.30 -14.19
CA GLY A 26 23.33 -5.12 -13.39
C GLY A 26 22.03 -5.20 -14.17
N ASN A 27 21.42 -6.39 -14.24
CA ASN A 27 20.07 -6.52 -14.77
C ASN A 27 19.15 -5.58 -13.99
N LEU A 28 18.90 -4.42 -14.59
CA LEU A 28 18.06 -3.36 -14.06
C LEU A 28 16.65 -3.93 -14.09
N VAL A 29 16.25 -4.57 -13.00
CA VAL A 29 14.84 -4.60 -12.65
C VAL A 29 14.50 -3.12 -12.52
N GLU A 30 13.85 -2.58 -13.54
CA GLU A 30 13.44 -1.19 -13.56
C GLU A 30 12.46 -1.02 -12.40
N ILE A 31 13.01 -0.51 -11.29
CA ILE A 31 12.27 -0.30 -10.07
C ILE A 31 11.53 1.01 -10.29
N ASP A 32 10.35 0.92 -10.90
CA ASP A 32 9.43 2.05 -11.00
C ASP A 32 8.83 2.35 -9.61
N THR A 33 9.25 3.45 -9.00
CA THR A 33 8.67 4.03 -7.79
C THR A 33 7.86 5.29 -8.11
N SER A 34 7.47 5.48 -9.37
CA SER A 34 6.64 6.61 -9.75
C SER A 34 5.26 6.48 -9.08
N ASP A 35 4.74 7.64 -8.67
CA ASP A 35 3.33 7.78 -8.33
C ASP A 35 2.44 7.52 -9.55
N ASP A 36 2.99 7.68 -10.76
CA ASP A 36 2.24 7.48 -11.97
C ASP A 36 1.86 6.01 -12.15
N PRO A 37 0.62 5.72 -12.56
CA PRO A 37 0.19 4.36 -12.79
C PRO A 37 0.98 3.75 -13.95
N VAL A 38 1.52 2.55 -13.75
CA VAL A 38 2.25 1.87 -14.81
C VAL A 38 1.30 1.49 -15.95
N THR A 39 1.74 1.74 -17.18
CA THR A 39 0.97 1.38 -18.38
C THR A 39 0.89 -0.14 -18.59
N LYS A 40 1.80 -0.90 -17.97
CA LYS A 40 1.88 -2.37 -18.08
C LYS A 40 2.22 -3.00 -16.73
N ARG A 41 1.58 -4.13 -16.44
CA ARG A 41 1.89 -4.97 -15.27
C ARG A 41 3.38 -5.33 -15.24
N PRO A 42 4.06 -5.19 -14.09
CA PRO A 42 5.45 -5.63 -13.92
C PRO A 42 5.60 -7.14 -14.17
N LYS A 43 6.70 -7.54 -14.80
CA LYS A 43 6.95 -8.93 -15.27
C LYS A 43 6.80 -9.98 -14.16
N PHE A 44 7.16 -9.64 -12.92
CA PHE A 44 7.15 -10.55 -11.78
C PHE A 44 6.00 -10.30 -10.79
N ALA A 45 5.08 -9.38 -11.10
CA ALA A 45 3.94 -9.13 -10.22
C ALA A 45 2.98 -10.31 -10.28
N LYS A 46 2.67 -10.88 -9.11
CA LYS A 46 1.71 -11.99 -8.94
C LYS A 46 0.51 -11.63 -8.08
N ILE A 47 0.65 -10.60 -7.26
CA ILE A 47 -0.41 -10.09 -6.41
C ILE A 47 -0.71 -8.65 -6.83
N ALA A 48 -1.97 -8.28 -6.73
CA ALA A 48 -2.43 -6.90 -6.82
C ALA A 48 -3.26 -6.58 -5.58
N CYS A 49 -3.06 -5.40 -5.01
CA CYS A 49 -3.76 -4.96 -3.81
C CYS A 49 -4.52 -3.67 -4.06
N VAL A 50 -5.73 -3.60 -3.52
CA VAL A 50 -6.53 -2.39 -3.38
C VAL A 50 -6.37 -1.89 -1.95
N ILE A 51 -5.98 -0.63 -1.81
CA ILE A 51 -5.83 0.04 -0.52
C ILE A 51 -6.83 1.19 -0.47
N LYS A 52 -7.72 1.13 0.52
CA LYS A 52 -8.74 2.15 0.78
C LYS A 52 -8.43 2.83 2.10
N SER A 53 -8.19 4.13 2.12
CA SER A 53 -7.80 4.84 3.35
C SER A 53 -8.60 6.12 3.55
N THR A 54 -8.85 6.50 4.80
CA THR A 54 -9.54 7.75 5.14
C THR A 54 -8.59 8.95 5.27
N SER A 55 -7.29 8.71 5.47
CA SER A 55 -6.26 9.75 5.73
C SER A 55 -5.18 9.85 4.66
N CYS A 56 -4.75 8.73 4.07
CA CYS A 56 -3.66 8.67 3.09
C CYS A 56 -4.19 8.74 1.66
N MET A 57 -4.06 9.94 1.06
CA MET A 57 -4.70 10.27 -0.22
C MET A 57 -3.88 9.88 -1.44
N SER A 58 -2.56 10.03 -1.33
CA SER A 58 -1.59 9.82 -2.41
C SER A 58 -0.94 8.44 -2.36
N THR A 59 -0.58 7.90 -3.53
CA THR A 59 0.23 6.69 -3.69
C THR A 59 1.55 6.77 -2.94
N ASN A 60 2.15 7.96 -2.88
CA ASN A 60 3.42 8.22 -2.21
C ASN A 60 3.41 7.85 -0.72
N HIS A 61 2.26 7.93 -0.03
CA HIS A 61 2.16 7.51 1.38
C HIS A 61 2.41 6.01 1.56
N TYR A 62 2.18 5.23 0.51
CA TYR A 62 2.36 3.77 0.50
C TYR A 62 3.70 3.39 -0.13
N LEU A 63 4.11 4.04 -1.22
CA LEU A 63 5.36 3.73 -1.93
C LEU A 63 6.62 4.09 -1.15
N SER A 64 6.55 5.09 -0.27
CA SER A 64 7.69 5.53 0.56
C SER A 64 7.93 4.67 1.80
N GLN A 65 7.05 3.70 2.08
CA GLN A 65 7.20 2.81 3.24
C GLN A 65 8.20 1.69 2.96
N ASP A 66 8.89 1.28 4.02
CA ASP A 66 9.75 0.11 4.01
C ASP A 66 8.96 -1.14 4.44
N TYR A 67 8.69 -2.01 3.47
CA TYR A 67 8.05 -3.32 3.64
C TYR A 67 9.08 -4.46 3.71
N GLY A 68 10.36 -4.13 3.89
CA GLY A 68 11.48 -5.05 3.88
C GLY A 68 12.10 -5.22 2.49
N PRO A 69 13.29 -5.87 2.43
CA PRO A 69 14.11 -5.93 1.21
C PRO A 69 13.48 -6.74 0.08
N GLN A 70 12.41 -7.50 0.38
CA GLN A 70 11.83 -8.44 -0.56
C GLN A 70 10.58 -7.93 -1.23
N LEU A 71 9.82 -7.02 -0.61
CA LEU A 71 8.51 -6.61 -1.12
C LEU A 71 8.60 -5.22 -1.74
N LYS A 72 8.08 -5.11 -2.95
CA LYS A 72 7.97 -3.83 -3.64
C LYS A 72 6.56 -3.61 -4.18
N LEU A 73 6.04 -2.41 -3.94
CA LEU A 73 4.82 -1.88 -4.51
C LEU A 73 5.10 -1.11 -5.81
N THR A 74 4.18 -1.17 -6.75
CA THR A 74 4.20 -0.38 -7.98
C THR A 74 2.78 0.07 -8.29
N THR A 75 2.56 1.37 -8.51
CA THR A 75 1.22 1.91 -8.74
C THR A 75 0.57 1.27 -9.96
N CYS A 76 -0.60 0.67 -9.78
CA CYS A 76 -1.39 0.10 -10.86
C CYS A 76 -2.41 1.11 -11.40
N HIS A 77 -3.15 1.71 -10.47
CA HIS A 77 -4.12 2.77 -10.74
C HIS A 77 -4.27 3.61 -9.48
N HIS A 78 -4.20 4.93 -9.64
CA HIS A 78 -4.64 5.87 -8.63
C HIS A 78 -5.82 6.66 -9.21
N ASP A 79 -6.84 6.91 -8.39
CA ASP A 79 -7.89 7.81 -8.82
C ASP A 79 -7.36 9.26 -8.89
N SER A 80 -7.88 10.04 -9.83
CA SER A 80 -7.53 11.45 -9.92
C SER A 80 -8.00 12.17 -8.65
N ILE A 81 -7.28 13.22 -8.25
CA ILE A 81 -7.60 14.02 -7.05
C ILE A 81 -9.08 14.44 -7.05
N LEU A 82 -9.62 14.82 -8.22
CA LEU A 82 -11.02 15.15 -8.43
C LEU A 82 -11.98 13.98 -8.14
N LYS A 83 -11.66 12.77 -8.62
CA LYS A 83 -12.48 11.57 -8.40
C LYS A 83 -12.41 11.10 -6.95
N ASN A 84 -11.24 11.19 -6.34
CA ASN A 84 -11.03 10.91 -4.92
C ASN A 84 -11.81 11.91 -4.03
N TRP A 85 -11.78 13.20 -4.37
CA TRP A 85 -12.59 14.21 -3.67
C TRP A 85 -14.10 13.97 -3.85
N TRP A 86 -14.53 13.56 -5.04
CA TRP A 86 -15.92 13.20 -5.32
C TRP A 86 -16.38 11.95 -4.54
N ASN A 87 -15.55 10.91 -4.47
CA ASN A 87 -15.81 9.70 -3.67
C ASN A 87 -15.89 10.00 -2.16
N ARG A 88 -15.28 11.11 -1.70
CA ARG A 88 -15.38 11.58 -0.32
C ARG A 88 -16.71 12.28 0.00
N ILE A 89 -17.35 12.91 -0.99
CA ILE A 89 -18.55 13.75 -0.79
C ILE A 89 -19.84 13.02 -1.16
N THR A 90 -19.77 12.03 -2.06
CA THR A 90 -20.92 11.23 -2.44
C THR A 90 -21.26 10.16 -1.40
N THR A 91 -22.53 9.78 -1.31
CA THR A 91 -23.07 8.83 -0.32
C THR A 91 -23.32 7.45 -0.97
N GLY A 92 -22.56 6.42 -0.57
CA GLY A 92 -22.60 5.03 -1.04
C GLY A 92 -21.62 4.09 -0.29
N SER A 93 -21.52 2.83 -0.71
CA SER A 93 -20.63 1.81 -0.12
C SER A 93 -19.17 2.06 -0.53
N GLY A 94 -18.49 2.97 0.17
CA GLY A 94 -17.13 3.43 -0.15
C GLY A 94 -16.81 4.85 0.33
N ASN A 95 -17.77 5.50 1.00
CA ASN A 95 -17.69 6.90 1.39
C ASN A 95 -16.43 7.26 2.17
N GLY A 96 -15.86 8.41 1.80
CA GLY A 96 -14.82 9.05 2.59
C GLY A 96 -13.43 8.45 2.43
N MET A 97 -13.26 7.43 1.57
CA MET A 97 -11.99 6.74 1.39
C MET A 97 -11.34 7.04 0.04
N PHE A 98 -10.04 7.31 0.09
CA PHE A 98 -9.14 7.37 -1.04
C PHE A 98 -8.77 5.96 -1.46
N VAL A 99 -8.88 5.67 -2.76
CA VAL A 99 -8.63 4.33 -3.29
C VAL A 99 -7.39 4.35 -4.18
N ASN A 100 -6.39 3.58 -3.78
CA ASN A 100 -5.15 3.39 -4.53
C ASN A 100 -4.93 1.91 -4.76
N THR A 101 -4.41 1.55 -5.91
CA THR A 101 -4.18 0.14 -6.26
C THR A 101 -2.74 -0.09 -6.71
N PHE A 102 -2.19 -1.23 -6.34
CA PHE A 102 -0.78 -1.53 -6.50
C PHE A 102 -0.57 -2.95 -7.01
N TYR A 103 0.40 -3.12 -7.91
CA TYR A 103 1.03 -4.40 -8.13
C TYR A 103 2.05 -4.67 -7.02
N VAL A 104 2.17 -5.93 -6.61
CA VAL A 104 3.17 -6.38 -5.65
C VAL A 104 4.13 -7.34 -6.32
N THR A 105 5.42 -7.01 -6.23
CA THR A 105 6.52 -7.89 -6.62
C THR A 105 7.29 -8.30 -5.39
N ALA A 106 7.60 -9.60 -5.27
CA ALA A 106 8.51 -10.11 -4.26
C ALA A 106 9.80 -10.61 -4.91
N CYS A 107 10.94 -10.06 -4.54
CA CYS A 107 12.25 -10.46 -5.03
C CYS A 107 13.20 -10.68 -3.85
N SER A 108 13.78 -11.87 -3.75
CA SER A 108 14.86 -12.12 -2.80
C SER A 108 16.20 -11.80 -3.44
N TYR A 109 17.12 -11.19 -2.69
CA TYR A 109 18.50 -11.07 -3.13
C TYR A 109 19.26 -12.33 -2.72
N ASP A 110 19.84 -13.04 -3.68
CA ASP A 110 20.71 -14.18 -3.42
C ASP A 110 22.16 -13.68 -3.36
N ASP A 111 22.72 -13.64 -2.15
CA ASP A 111 24.11 -13.22 -1.91
C ASP A 111 25.14 -14.09 -2.65
N LYS A 112 24.82 -15.37 -2.91
CA LYS A 112 25.74 -16.31 -3.57
C LYS A 112 25.81 -16.07 -5.07
N THR A 113 24.67 -15.76 -5.69
CA THR A 113 24.60 -15.49 -7.13
C THR A 113 24.63 -14.01 -7.47
N GLN A 114 24.60 -13.13 -6.45
CA GLN A 114 24.45 -11.68 -6.55
C GLN A 114 23.31 -11.26 -7.49
N LYS A 115 22.21 -12.01 -7.46
CA LYS A 115 21.06 -11.81 -8.35
C LYS A 115 19.78 -11.71 -7.54
N ASN A 116 18.87 -10.89 -8.04
CA ASN A 116 17.50 -10.87 -7.56
C ASN A 116 16.77 -12.11 -8.11
N ASP A 117 16.40 -13.03 -7.23
CA ASP A 117 15.42 -14.06 -7.54
C ASP A 117 14.02 -13.53 -7.24
N CYS A 118 13.36 -13.09 -8.29
CA CYS A 118 11.96 -12.69 -8.27
C CYS A 118 11.02 -13.88 -8.56
N SER A 119 11.48 -15.12 -8.37
CA SER A 119 10.64 -16.31 -8.47
C SER A 119 9.58 -16.28 -7.36
N PRO A 120 8.30 -16.19 -7.71
CA PRO A 120 7.22 -15.93 -6.77
C PRO A 120 6.79 -17.18 -5.98
N LYS A 121 7.69 -18.15 -5.75
CA LYS A 121 7.35 -19.41 -5.09
C LYS A 121 6.93 -19.11 -3.64
N GLY A 122 5.63 -19.24 -3.37
CA GLY A 122 5.06 -19.13 -2.03
C GLY A 122 4.51 -17.76 -1.63
N LEU A 123 4.44 -16.78 -2.54
CA LEU A 123 3.80 -15.49 -2.21
C LEU A 123 2.27 -15.66 -2.27
N VAL A 124 1.61 -15.60 -1.12
CA VAL A 124 0.15 -15.72 -0.98
C VAL A 124 -0.46 -14.34 -0.67
N SER A 125 -1.63 -14.04 -1.25
CA SER A 125 -2.28 -12.73 -1.10
C SER A 125 -2.54 -12.33 0.34
N SER A 126 -2.91 -13.28 1.22
CA SER A 126 -3.13 -13.03 2.65
C SER A 126 -1.87 -12.58 3.37
N ALA A 127 -0.74 -13.25 3.12
CA ALA A 127 0.54 -12.88 3.73
C ALA A 127 1.00 -11.48 3.27
N VAL A 128 0.77 -11.15 2.00
CA VAL A 128 1.03 -9.79 1.48
C VAL A 128 0.12 -8.77 2.16
N ARG A 129 -1.19 -9.04 2.25
CA ARG A 129 -2.14 -8.17 2.93
C ARG A 129 -1.69 -7.90 4.37
N ASP A 130 -1.39 -8.94 5.14
CA ASP A 130 -1.04 -8.81 6.55
C ASP A 130 0.26 -8.01 6.75
N MET A 131 1.26 -8.18 5.86
CA MET A 131 2.48 -7.39 5.88
C MET A 131 2.25 -5.92 5.52
N LEU A 132 1.41 -5.65 4.51
CA LEU A 132 1.06 -4.29 4.14
C LEU A 132 0.25 -3.61 5.24
N ASP A 133 -0.68 -4.34 5.87
CA ASP A 133 -1.54 -3.85 6.95
C ASP A 133 -0.71 -3.45 8.16
N ASP A 134 0.21 -4.31 8.60
CA ASP A 134 1.11 -4.02 9.71
C ASP A 134 1.93 -2.75 9.43
N VAL A 135 2.56 -2.65 8.26
CA VAL A 135 3.41 -1.48 7.95
C VAL A 135 2.59 -0.20 7.81
N ILE A 136 1.48 -0.24 7.06
CA ILE A 136 0.69 0.96 6.74
C ILE A 136 -0.10 1.44 7.96
N ASN A 137 -0.76 0.55 8.69
CA ASN A 137 -1.58 0.97 9.81
C ASN A 137 -0.73 1.26 11.06
N THR A 138 0.38 0.56 11.27
CA THR A 138 1.26 0.83 12.43
C THR A 138 2.18 2.04 12.20
N LYS A 139 2.71 2.27 10.98
CA LYS A 139 3.72 3.34 10.77
C LYS A 139 3.15 4.65 10.24
N SER A 140 2.07 4.61 9.45
CA SER A 140 1.57 5.82 8.76
C SER A 140 0.17 6.26 9.18
N GLU A 141 -0.45 5.59 10.16
CA GLU A 141 -1.78 5.92 10.69
C GLU A 141 -2.83 6.13 9.58
N CYS A 142 -2.67 5.41 8.48
CA CYS A 142 -3.49 5.59 7.29
C CYS A 142 -4.95 5.12 7.49
N ASN A 143 -5.25 4.36 8.55
CA ASN A 143 -6.56 3.71 8.73
C ASN A 143 -7.03 3.05 7.42
N ALA A 144 -6.14 2.22 6.88
CA ALA A 144 -6.27 1.63 5.57
C ALA A 144 -6.93 0.25 5.66
N TYR A 145 -7.89 0.00 4.77
CA TYR A 145 -8.40 -1.33 4.45
C TYR A 145 -7.67 -1.86 3.23
N ILE A 146 -7.12 -3.07 3.33
CA ILE A 146 -6.28 -3.68 2.30
C ILE A 146 -6.92 -4.99 1.84
N ASP A 147 -7.13 -5.11 0.53
CA ASP A 147 -7.60 -6.33 -0.12
C ASP A 147 -6.61 -6.71 -1.22
N CYS A 148 -6.06 -7.92 -1.15
CA CYS A 148 -5.04 -8.42 -2.08
C CYS A 148 -5.55 -9.67 -2.78
N ASN A 149 -5.39 -9.70 -4.11
CA ASN A 149 -5.85 -10.77 -4.96
C ASN A 149 -4.75 -11.21 -5.93
N SER A 150 -4.93 -12.36 -6.56
CA SER A 150 -4.07 -12.71 -7.69
C SER A 150 -4.26 -11.68 -8.80
N VAL A 151 -3.17 -11.29 -9.44
CA VAL A 151 -3.17 -10.48 -10.67
C VAL A 151 -4.03 -11.05 -11.80
N GLU A 152 -4.37 -12.32 -11.76
CA GLU A 152 -5.27 -12.99 -12.73
C GLU A 152 -6.75 -12.73 -12.40
N GLU A 153 -7.06 -12.36 -11.16
CA GLU A 153 -8.41 -12.13 -10.62
C GLU A 153 -8.80 -10.66 -10.62
N VAL A 154 -7.89 -9.77 -11.02
CA VAL A 154 -8.12 -8.32 -11.07
C VAL A 154 -8.19 -7.79 -12.50
N ASP A 155 -8.89 -6.67 -12.67
CA ASP A 155 -8.99 -5.95 -13.93
C ASP A 155 -7.72 -5.15 -14.25
N LYS A 156 -7.76 -4.34 -15.32
CA LYS A 156 -6.61 -3.53 -15.75
C LYS A 156 -6.22 -2.42 -14.76
N LYS A 157 -7.11 -2.10 -13.81
CA LYS A 157 -6.92 -1.12 -12.74
C LYS A 157 -6.72 -1.78 -11.39
N CYS A 158 -6.42 -3.08 -11.38
CA CYS A 158 -6.19 -3.86 -10.16
C CYS A 158 -7.38 -3.92 -9.20
N PHE A 159 -8.61 -3.71 -9.70
CA PHE A 159 -9.83 -4.00 -8.94
C PHE A 159 -10.24 -5.46 -9.13
N PRO A 160 -10.82 -6.13 -8.12
CA PRO A 160 -11.38 -7.46 -8.28
C PRO A 160 -12.37 -7.51 -9.45
N LYS A 161 -12.28 -8.52 -10.30
CA LYS A 161 -13.27 -8.74 -11.36
C LYS A 161 -14.62 -9.11 -10.74
N ASP A 162 -15.70 -8.60 -11.33
CA ASP A 162 -17.06 -8.93 -10.92
C ASP A 162 -17.26 -10.46 -10.92
N GLY A 163 -17.45 -11.04 -9.73
CA GLY A 163 -17.52 -12.50 -9.50
C GLY A 163 -16.57 -13.00 -8.41
N ASN A 164 -15.50 -12.27 -8.12
CA ASN A 164 -14.50 -12.58 -7.08
C ASN A 164 -14.41 -11.50 -5.99
N ALA A 165 -15.40 -10.60 -5.89
CA ALA A 165 -15.47 -9.66 -4.77
C ALA A 165 -15.46 -10.46 -3.47
N SER A 166 -14.33 -10.44 -2.77
CA SER A 166 -14.11 -11.10 -1.49
C SER A 166 -15.31 -10.86 -0.60
N LYS A 167 -15.98 -11.95 -0.21
CA LYS A 167 -17.13 -11.96 0.71
C LYS A 167 -16.70 -11.63 2.16
N GLU A 168 -15.78 -10.70 2.35
CA GLU A 168 -15.31 -10.29 3.67
C GLU A 168 -15.56 -8.79 3.82
N GLY A 169 -16.58 -8.46 4.61
CA GLY A 169 -17.00 -7.09 4.84
C GLY A 169 -18.44 -6.91 5.31
N GLU A 170 -19.19 -7.98 5.60
CA GLU A 170 -20.39 -7.82 6.43
C GLU A 170 -19.92 -7.72 7.89
N PRO A 171 -20.10 -6.57 8.58
CA PRO A 171 -19.76 -6.47 9.98
C PRO A 171 -20.59 -7.48 10.75
N ALA A 172 -19.93 -8.30 11.57
CA ALA A 172 -20.58 -9.22 12.48
C ALA A 172 -21.66 -8.46 13.25
N LYS A 173 -22.94 -8.81 13.01
CA LYS A 173 -24.05 -8.38 13.83
C LYS A 173 -23.83 -8.95 15.22
N ASP A 174 -23.29 -8.12 16.09
CA ASP A 174 -23.15 -8.33 17.51
C ASP A 174 -24.55 -8.59 18.10
N SER A 175 -24.92 -9.87 18.16
CA SER A 175 -26.16 -10.33 18.76
C SER A 175 -25.94 -10.36 20.26
N LYS A 176 -26.09 -9.19 20.88
CA LYS A 176 -26.23 -9.03 22.33
C LYS A 176 -27.49 -9.76 22.78
N LYS A 177 -27.35 -11.06 23.07
CA LYS A 177 -28.37 -11.85 23.76
C LYS A 177 -28.14 -11.67 25.25
N GLU A 178 -28.83 -10.71 25.84
CA GLU A 178 -28.95 -10.55 27.29
C GLU A 178 -29.65 -11.80 27.84
N GLY A 179 -28.86 -12.65 28.51
CA GLY A 179 -29.35 -13.78 29.30
C GLY A 179 -29.43 -13.38 30.76
N GLU A 180 -30.60 -13.59 31.35
CA GLU A 180 -30.95 -13.47 32.77
C GLU A 180 -29.88 -14.02 33.75
N PRO A 181 -29.77 -13.44 34.95
CA PRO A 181 -29.04 -14.06 36.05
C PRO A 181 -29.96 -15.00 36.84
N ALA A 182 -29.65 -16.30 36.85
CA ALA A 182 -30.07 -17.21 37.90
C ALA A 182 -28.83 -17.63 38.70
N LYS A 183 -28.64 -17.05 39.90
CA LYS A 183 -27.68 -17.55 40.90
C LYS A 183 -28.43 -17.97 42.15
N ASP A 184 -28.63 -19.28 42.19
CA ASP A 184 -28.11 -20.22 43.18
C ASP A 184 -28.39 -19.95 44.67
N SER A 185 -29.13 -20.89 45.24
CA SER A 185 -29.50 -20.96 46.65
C SER A 185 -28.36 -21.57 47.45
N LYS A 186 -27.74 -20.77 48.32
CA LYS A 186 -26.78 -21.24 49.32
C LYS A 186 -27.52 -21.91 50.47
N LYS A 187 -27.35 -23.23 50.62
CA LYS A 187 -27.76 -24.01 51.79
C LYS A 187 -26.51 -24.21 52.64
N ASP A 188 -26.38 -23.44 53.72
CA ASP A 188 -25.37 -23.65 54.74
C ASP A 188 -25.92 -24.69 55.74
N ASP A 189 -25.35 -25.90 55.69
CA ASP A 189 -25.40 -26.90 56.75
C ASP A 189 -24.22 -26.62 57.68
N ASP A 190 -24.46 -26.30 58.96
CA ASP A 190 -23.45 -26.47 60.00
C ASP A 190 -24.07 -26.81 61.36
N HIS A 191 -23.43 -27.77 62.03
CA HIS A 191 -23.87 -28.50 63.21
C HIS A 191 -22.87 -28.21 64.35
N HIS A 192 -23.31 -28.32 65.61
CA HIS A 192 -22.57 -28.23 66.89
C HIS A 192 -22.46 -26.84 67.54
N GLN A 193 -23.23 -26.63 68.62
CA GLN A 193 -22.85 -27.07 69.99
C GLN A 193 -24.10 -27.36 70.82
#